data_AF-A0A7V9GVL7-F1
#
_entry.id   AF-A0A7V9GVL7-F1
#
_cell.length_a   1.000
_cell.length_b   1.000
_cell.length_c   1.000
_cell.angle_alpha   90.00
_cell.angle_beta   90.00
_cell.angle_gamma   90.00
#
_symmetry.space_group_name_H-M   'P 1'
#
loop_
_entity.id
_entity.type
_entity.pdbx_description
1 polymer ?
#
loop_
_entity_poly.entity_id
_entity_poly.type
_entity_poly.pdbx_seq_one_letter_code
_entity_poly.pdbx_strand_id
1 'polypeptide(L)'
;MNPKGLAYLLAAGRTLIGIGLMTAPELVGKGWMGKKSKDPRIKLLLRVVGIRDFVVGLGGVLALSREGGGARGWILAGAACDTIDGAATALARDDLDDGAATQLLAIAAPAAIAGPVVAAMLDD
;
A
#
# COMPACT_ATOMS: atom_id res chain seq x y z
N MET A 1 14.76 14.05 9.35
CA MET A 1 14.01 12.87 9.88
C MET A 1 14.90 11.65 9.77
N ASN A 2 14.84 10.71 10.72
CA ASN A 2 15.62 9.47 10.69
C ASN A 2 15.10 8.55 9.56
N PRO A 3 15.93 8.09 8.60
CA PRO A 3 15.53 7.19 7.51
C PRO A 3 14.83 5.92 8.00
N LYS A 4 15.34 5.32 9.08
CA LYS A 4 14.74 4.12 9.69
C LYS A 4 13.32 4.39 10.21
N GLY A 5 13.09 5.59 10.75
CA GLY A 5 11.77 6.01 11.21
C GLY A 5 10.78 6.20 10.06
N LEU A 6 11.23 6.77 8.93
CA LEU A 6 10.42 6.87 7.71
C LEU A 6 10.08 5.49 7.12
N ALA A 7 11.06 4.60 7.06
CA ALA A 7 10.84 3.22 6.62
C ALA A 7 9.84 2.49 7.52
N TYR A 8 9.94 2.69 8.84
CA TYR A 8 9.00 2.10 9.80
C TYR A 8 7.59 2.65 9.61
N LEU A 9 7.44 3.96 9.38
CA LEU A 9 6.15 4.58 9.11
C LEU A 9 5.50 4.02 7.84
N LEU A 10 6.27 3.86 6.75
CA LEU A 10 5.79 3.28 5.51
C LEU A 10 5.35 1.81 5.71
N ALA A 11 6.19 1.00 6.36
CA ALA A 11 5.93 -0.41 6.60
C ALA A 11 4.73 -0.62 7.55
N ALA A 12 4.68 0.11 8.66
CA ALA A 12 3.58 0.04 9.62
C ALA A 12 2.26 0.57 9.03
N GLY A 13 2.30 1.70 8.32
CA GLY A 13 1.13 2.27 7.63
C GLY A 13 0.51 1.27 6.65
N ARG A 14 1.33 0.65 5.81
CA ARG A 14 0.89 -0.42 4.90
C ARG A 14 0.31 -1.63 5.66
N THR A 15 0.94 -2.04 6.75
CA THR A 15 0.44 -3.15 7.60
C THR A 15 -0.96 -2.85 8.11
N LEU A 16 -1.19 -1.63 8.63
CA LEU A 16 -2.47 -1.21 9.18
C LEU A 16 -3.56 -1.09 8.09
N ILE A 17 -3.21 -0.58 6.92
CA ILE A 17 -4.13 -0.55 5.76
C ILE A 17 -4.52 -1.99 5.36
N GLY A 18 -3.55 -2.90 5.31
CA GLY A 18 -3.78 -4.31 5.01
C GLY A 18 -4.76 -4.97 5.98
N ILE A 19 -4.54 -4.79 7.29
CA ILE A 19 -5.46 -5.27 8.35
C ILE A 19 -6.86 -4.67 8.17
N GLY A 20 -6.94 -3.36 7.92
CA GLY A 20 -8.20 -2.66 7.71
C GLY A 20 -8.98 -3.22 6.51
N LEU A 21 -8.31 -3.48 5.39
CA LEU A 21 -8.92 -4.09 4.21
C LEU A 21 -9.35 -5.54 4.43
N MET A 22 -8.62 -6.32 5.23
CA MET A 22 -8.98 -7.69 5.58
C MET A 22 -10.24 -7.75 6.47
N THR A 23 -10.27 -6.91 7.48
CA THR A 23 -11.26 -6.96 8.57
C THR A 23 -12.49 -6.10 8.30
N ALA A 24 -12.29 -4.92 7.73
CA ALA A 24 -13.34 -3.93 7.46
C ALA A 24 -13.23 -3.35 6.03
N PRO A 25 -13.27 -4.17 4.96
CA PRO A 25 -13.06 -3.73 3.58
C PRO A 25 -14.05 -2.68 3.13
N GLU A 26 -15.30 -2.73 3.61
CA GLU A 26 -16.29 -1.71 3.25
C GLU A 26 -15.87 -0.33 3.74
N LEU A 27 -15.41 -0.23 5.00
CA LEU A 27 -15.06 1.03 5.64
C LEU A 27 -13.81 1.64 5.00
N VAL A 28 -12.76 0.82 4.84
CA VAL A 28 -11.47 1.27 4.30
C VAL A 28 -11.58 1.52 2.79
N GLY A 29 -12.22 0.61 2.04
CA GLY A 29 -12.40 0.74 0.60
C GLY A 29 -13.44 1.80 0.20
N LYS A 30 -14.29 2.30 1.11
CA LYS A 30 -15.25 3.37 0.80
C LYS A 30 -14.57 4.64 0.31
N GLY A 31 -13.36 4.92 0.80
CA GLY A 31 -12.59 6.11 0.44
C GLY A 31 -12.22 6.19 -1.05
N TRP A 32 -12.21 5.05 -1.77
CA TRP A 32 -11.89 5.01 -3.20
C TRP A 32 -12.91 4.27 -4.08
N MET A 33 -13.73 3.36 -3.52
CA MET A 33 -14.78 2.63 -4.24
C MET A 33 -16.18 3.24 -4.05
N GLY A 34 -16.32 4.24 -3.17
CA GLY A 34 -17.62 4.84 -2.86
C GLY A 34 -18.68 3.80 -2.49
N LYS A 35 -19.83 3.80 -3.17
CA LYS A 35 -20.93 2.85 -2.92
C LYS A 35 -20.59 1.42 -3.35
N LYS A 36 -19.65 1.21 -4.27
CA LYS A 36 -19.24 -0.12 -4.77
C LYS A 36 -18.53 -0.95 -3.70
N SER A 37 -18.02 -0.35 -2.61
CA SER A 37 -17.40 -1.07 -1.50
C SER A 37 -18.35 -2.01 -0.75
N LYS A 38 -19.66 -1.89 -0.99
CA LYS A 38 -20.70 -2.78 -0.45
C LYS A 38 -20.83 -4.10 -1.21
N ASP A 39 -20.40 -4.17 -2.47
CA ASP A 39 -20.50 -5.38 -3.30
C ASP A 39 -19.62 -6.51 -2.71
N PRO A 40 -20.17 -7.71 -2.42
CA PRO A 40 -19.41 -8.83 -1.89
C PRO A 40 -18.19 -9.24 -2.72
N ARG A 41 -18.24 -9.12 -4.05
CA ARG A 41 -17.14 -9.45 -4.97
C ARG A 41 -16.01 -8.44 -4.81
N ILE A 42 -16.35 -7.15 -4.71
CA ILE A 42 -15.38 -6.10 -4.42
C ILE A 42 -14.77 -6.30 -3.03
N LYS A 43 -15.57 -6.65 -2.01
CA LYS A 43 -15.05 -6.95 -0.67
C LYS A 43 -14.06 -8.11 -0.65
N LEU A 44 -14.26 -9.14 -1.48
CA LEU A 44 -13.29 -10.23 -1.62
C LEU A 44 -11.98 -9.72 -2.20
N LEU A 45 -12.03 -8.95 -3.29
CA LEU A 45 -10.83 -8.37 -3.91
C LEU A 45 -10.08 -7.43 -2.96
N LEU A 46 -10.81 -6.58 -2.23
CA LEU A 46 -10.23 -5.70 -1.21
C LEU A 46 -9.49 -6.50 -0.13
N ARG A 47 -10.02 -7.64 0.31
CA ARG A 47 -9.34 -8.50 1.28
C ARG A 47 -8.06 -9.12 0.71
N VAL A 48 -8.08 -9.57 -0.54
CA VAL A 48 -6.89 -10.13 -1.20
C VAL A 48 -5.78 -9.08 -1.31
N VAL A 49 -6.13 -7.86 -1.73
CA VAL A 49 -5.21 -6.70 -1.73
C VAL A 49 -4.72 -6.40 -0.32
N GLY A 50 -5.62 -6.41 0.67
CA GLY A 50 -5.28 -6.20 2.08
C GLY A 50 -4.29 -7.23 2.64
N ILE A 51 -4.44 -8.51 2.28
CA ILE A 51 -3.52 -9.58 2.68
C ILE A 51 -2.12 -9.31 2.12
N ARG A 52 -2.02 -8.93 0.83
CA ARG A 52 -0.75 -8.55 0.20
C ARG A 52 -0.07 -7.41 0.97
N ASP A 53 -0.82 -6.34 1.24
CA ASP A 53 -0.29 -5.17 1.93
C ASP A 53 0.14 -5.50 3.35
N PHE A 54 -0.66 -6.30 4.07
CA PHE A 54 -0.30 -6.79 5.40
C PHE A 54 1.02 -7.56 5.38
N VAL A 55 1.19 -8.52 4.45
CA VAL A 55 2.41 -9.34 4.37
C VAL A 55 3.63 -8.49 4.03
N VAL A 56 3.53 -7.61 3.03
CA VAL A 56 4.65 -6.75 2.61
C VAL A 56 5.01 -5.74 3.70
N GLY A 57 4.02 -5.11 4.32
CA GLY A 57 4.23 -4.16 5.41
C GLY A 57 4.84 -4.83 6.65
N LEU A 58 4.29 -5.97 7.07
CA LEU A 58 4.78 -6.70 8.24
C LEU A 58 6.20 -7.22 8.00
N GLY A 59 6.50 -7.71 6.80
CA GLY A 59 7.87 -8.09 6.42
C GLY A 59 8.86 -6.94 6.60
N GLY A 60 8.47 -5.73 6.16
CA GLY A 60 9.27 -4.51 6.37
C GLY A 60 9.45 -4.14 7.84
N VAL A 61 8.38 -4.20 8.65
CA VAL A 61 8.46 -3.95 10.10
C VAL A 61 9.43 -4.92 10.78
N LEU A 62 9.27 -6.23 10.51
CA LEU A 62 10.11 -7.28 11.09
C LEU A 62 11.57 -7.16 10.65
N ALA A 63 11.80 -6.78 9.39
CA ALA A 63 13.14 -6.52 8.87
C ALA A 63 13.79 -5.32 9.57
N LEU A 64 13.05 -4.23 9.79
CA LEU A 64 13.55 -3.03 10.49
C LEU A 64 13.85 -3.28 11.98
N SER A 65 13.19 -4.25 12.60
CA SER A 65 13.42 -4.66 13.98
C SER A 65 14.72 -5.45 14.19
N ARG A 66 15.39 -5.89 13.12
CA ARG A 66 16.63 -6.68 13.17
C ARG A 66 17.75 -5.95 12.45
N GLU A 67 18.96 -6.01 12.99
CA GLU A 67 20.15 -5.53 12.29
C GLU A 67 20.42 -6.44 11.08
N GLY A 68 20.71 -5.86 9.91
CA GLY A 68 20.88 -6.62 8.67
C GLY A 68 19.62 -7.35 8.16
N GLY A 69 18.42 -6.94 8.61
CA GLY A 69 17.16 -7.64 8.30
C GLY A 69 16.67 -7.52 6.86
N GLY A 70 17.36 -6.77 5.99
CA GLY A 70 16.98 -6.59 4.58
C GLY A 70 15.73 -5.71 4.39
N ALA A 71 15.58 -4.65 5.18
CA ALA A 71 14.41 -3.78 5.16
C ALA A 71 14.21 -3.06 3.81
N ARG A 72 15.30 -2.68 3.13
CA ARG A 72 15.30 -2.06 1.80
C ARG A 72 14.50 -2.88 0.80
N GLY A 73 14.66 -4.20 0.80
CA GLY A 73 13.94 -5.10 -0.11
C GLY A 73 12.42 -5.02 0.07
N TRP A 74 11.95 -5.00 1.32
CA TRP A 74 10.52 -4.88 1.64
C TRP A 74 9.95 -3.50 1.31
N ILE A 75 10.69 -2.42 1.57
CA ILE A 75 10.27 -1.07 1.19
C ILE A 75 10.15 -0.93 -0.33
N LEU A 76 11.11 -1.48 -1.09
CA LEU A 76 11.07 -1.50 -2.55
C LEU A 76 9.92 -2.36 -3.10
N ALA A 77 9.67 -3.54 -2.52
CA ALA A 77 8.54 -4.38 -2.89
C ALA A 77 7.21 -3.64 -2.70
N GLY A 78 7.10 -2.89 -1.60
CA GLY A 78 5.99 -2.00 -1.34
C GLY A 78 5.80 -0.93 -2.41
N ALA A 79 6.85 -0.17 -2.73
CA ALA A 79 6.79 0.84 -3.78
C ALA A 79 6.47 0.26 -5.16
N ALA A 80 6.95 -0.95 -5.46
CA ALA A 80 6.60 -1.66 -6.68
C ALA A 80 5.10 -1.97 -6.73
N CYS A 81 4.49 -2.45 -5.64
CA CYS A 81 3.04 -2.64 -5.55
C CYS A 81 2.28 -1.35 -5.84
N ASP A 82 2.63 -0.23 -5.19
CA ASP A 82 1.91 1.05 -5.38
C ASP A 82 2.07 1.58 -6.82
N THR A 83 3.25 1.40 -7.40
CA THR A 83 3.52 1.81 -8.79
C THR A 83 2.66 0.99 -9.77
N ILE A 84 2.59 -0.32 -9.58
CA ILE A 84 1.80 -1.21 -10.43
C ILE A 84 0.30 -0.96 -10.24
N ASP A 85 -0.17 -0.74 -9.01
CA ASP A 85 -1.56 -0.39 -8.72
C ASP A 85 -1.93 0.94 -9.40
N GLY A 86 -1.04 1.94 -9.34
CA GLY A 86 -1.21 3.22 -10.04
C GLY A 86 -1.25 3.07 -11.55
N ALA A 87 -0.38 2.25 -12.14
CA ALA A 87 -0.38 1.96 -13.57
C ALA A 87 -1.67 1.24 -14.01
N ALA A 88 -2.10 0.22 -13.26
CA ALA A 88 -3.35 -0.49 -13.52
C ALA A 88 -4.56 0.46 -13.44
N THR A 89 -4.57 1.36 -12.46
CA THR A 89 -5.61 2.39 -12.31
C THR A 89 -5.64 3.35 -13.50
N ALA A 90 -4.46 3.80 -13.96
CA ALA A 90 -4.36 4.70 -15.10
C ALA A 90 -4.82 4.04 -16.41
N LEU A 91 -4.54 2.74 -16.59
CA LEU A 91 -4.98 1.95 -17.74
C LEU A 91 -6.50 1.73 -17.75
N ALA A 92 -7.11 1.59 -16.58
CA ALA A 92 -8.55 1.39 -16.44
C ALA A 92 -9.34 2.70 -16.24
N ARG A 93 -8.69 3.87 -16.29
CA ARG A 93 -9.28 5.14 -15.85
C ARG A 93 -10.60 5.49 -16.54
N ASP A 94 -10.73 5.16 -17.83
CA ASP A 94 -11.89 5.52 -18.65
C ASP A 94 -13.11 4.62 -18.33
N ASP A 95 -12.88 3.48 -17.66
CA ASP A 95 -13.91 2.56 -17.16
C ASP A 95 -14.27 2.82 -15.68
N LEU A 96 -13.58 3.74 -15.02
CA LEU A 96 -13.78 4.10 -13.62
C LEU A 96 -14.62 5.37 -13.49
N ASP A 97 -15.41 5.46 -12.41
CA ASP A 97 -16.11 6.71 -12.10
C ASP A 97 -15.04 7.80 -11.78
N ASP A 98 -15.23 9.04 -12.25
CA ASP A 98 -14.22 10.13 -12.22
C ASP A 98 -13.51 10.34 -10.86
N GLY A 99 -14.20 10.04 -9.75
CA GLY A 99 -13.65 10.15 -8.39
C GLY A 99 -12.74 8.99 -7.96
N ALA A 100 -12.99 7.77 -8.46
CA ALA A 100 -12.32 6.56 -7.98
C ALA A 100 -10.86 6.49 -8.44
N ALA A 101 -10.61 6.79 -9.72
CA ALA A 101 -9.25 6.81 -10.27
C ALA A 101 -8.38 7.89 -9.60
N THR A 102 -8.95 9.09 -9.42
CA THR A 102 -8.26 10.22 -8.78
C THR A 102 -7.90 9.94 -7.33
N GLN A 103 -8.82 9.36 -6.55
CA GLN A 103 -8.60 9.02 -5.13
C GLN A 103 -7.53 7.94 -4.97
N LEU A 104 -7.55 6.91 -5.81
CA LEU A 104 -6.58 5.83 -5.73
C LEU A 104 -5.17 6.28 -6.13
N LEU A 105 -5.05 7.09 -7.19
CA LEU A 105 -3.78 7.68 -7.60
C LEU A 105 -3.21 8.62 -6.54
N ALA A 106 -4.06 9.39 -5.85
CA ALA A 106 -3.64 10.28 -4.77
C ALA A 106 -3.04 9.51 -3.56
N ILE A 107 -3.47 8.27 -3.34
CA ILE A 107 -2.96 7.40 -2.27
C ILE A 107 -1.71 6.65 -2.72
N ALA A 108 -1.70 6.13 -3.95
CA ALA A 108 -0.61 5.31 -4.48
C ALA A 108 0.64 6.11 -4.81
N ALA A 109 0.49 7.30 -5.42
CA ALA A 109 1.63 8.08 -5.91
C ALA A 109 2.63 8.52 -4.81
N PRO A 110 2.19 9.00 -3.63
CA PRO A 110 3.13 9.38 -2.57
C PRO A 110 3.99 8.23 -2.08
N ALA A 111 3.40 7.03 -1.91
CA ALA A 111 4.12 5.87 -1.41
C ALA A 111 5.04 5.24 -2.48
N ALA A 112 4.62 5.24 -3.75
CA ALA A 112 5.43 4.84 -4.90
C ALA A 112 6.69 5.72 -5.05
N ILE A 113 6.60 7.02 -4.77
CA ILE A 113 7.73 7.96 -4.86
C ILE A 113 8.59 7.91 -3.60
N ALA A 114 7.97 7.90 -2.42
CA ALA A 114 8.71 7.94 -1.15
C ALA A 114 9.48 6.65 -0.87
N GLY A 115 8.96 5.49 -1.29
CA GLY A 115 9.58 4.19 -1.02
C GLY A 115 11.00 4.05 -1.57
N PRO A 116 11.27 4.31 -2.87
CA PRO A 116 12.62 4.24 -3.43
C PRO A 116 13.60 5.22 -2.78
N VAL A 117 13.13 6.44 -2.46
CA VAL A 117 13.94 7.45 -1.79
C VAL A 117 14.34 6.99 -0.38
N VAL A 118 13.38 6.49 0.40
CA VAL A 118 13.63 5.99 1.75
C VAL A 118 14.50 4.73 1.70
N ALA A 119 14.25 3.82 0.76
CA ALA A 119 15.04 2.61 0.56
C ALA A 119 16.50 2.91 0.21
N ALA A 120 16.77 3.96 -0.56
CA ALA A 120 18.13 4.39 -0.87
C ALA A 120 18.90 4.94 0.34
N MET A 121 18.19 5.34 1.40
CA MET A 121 18.77 5.86 2.65
C MET A 121 18.93 4.79 3.74
N LEU A 122 18.51 3.54 3.47
CA LEU A 122 18.72 2.43 4.40
C LEU A 122 20.08 1.79 4.15
N ASP A 123 20.86 1.72 5.23
CA ASP A 123 22.06 0.89 5.33
C ASP A 123 21.60 -0.48 5.84
N ASP A 124 21.42 -1.42 4.90
CA ASP A 124 21.03 -2.81 5.18
C ASP A 124 22.27 -3.72 5.26
#